data_AF-A0A6P9A901-F1
#
_entry.id   AF-A0A6P9A901-F1
#
_cell.length_a   1.000
_cell.length_b   1.000
_cell.length_c   1.000
_cell.angle_alpha   90.00
_cell.angle_beta   90.00
_cell.angle_gamma   90.00
#
_symmetry.space_group_name_H-M   'P 1'
#
loop_
_entity.id
_entity.type
_entity.pdbx_description
1 polymer ?
#
loop_
_entity_poly.entity_id
_entity_poly.type
_entity_poly.pdbx_seq_one_letter_code
_entity_poly.pdbx_strand_id
1 'polypeptide(L)'
;MGRISITGADATCDLLLVVLSDTLAQNLRAFVARLREAVEQKAAPAFWEDARLTYGKLVDLIAIFDAKMGPFVILSFFQNGAYFCNTLTYILGFRPTNSSGNSTNLIFVAVRLFFVSLFTTNVHQEWLGLKLVLSNVPTESYSNAVLRFHSQVCSENVALTGLGVFSLTRQFLLSVVGFLTTFETILVQLGRH
;
A
#
# COMPACT_ATOMS: atom_id res chain seq x y z
N MET A 1 28.66 10.83 14.18
CA MET A 1 27.82 10.01 15.08
C MET A 1 26.31 10.12 14.80
N GLY A 2 25.77 11.20 14.19
CA GLY A 2 24.31 11.38 14.02
C GLY A 2 23.64 10.83 12.75
N ARG A 3 24.31 10.08 11.86
CA ARG A 3 23.74 9.69 10.55
C ARG A 3 23.32 8.22 10.41
N ILE A 4 23.83 7.32 11.25
CA ILE A 4 23.37 5.91 11.33
C ILE A 4 21.96 5.85 11.96
N SER A 5 21.66 6.76 12.89
CA SER A 5 20.34 6.89 13.51
C SER A 5 19.24 7.33 12.54
N ILE A 6 19.59 8.12 11.50
CA ILE A 6 18.61 8.63 10.52
C ILE A 6 18.13 7.49 9.61
N THR A 7 19.04 6.71 9.02
CA THR A 7 18.67 5.54 8.19
C THR A 7 17.88 4.48 8.96
N GLY A 8 18.12 4.36 10.27
CA GLY A 8 17.36 3.50 11.18
C GLY A 8 15.95 4.01 11.44
N ALA A 9 15.79 5.31 11.69
CA ALA A 9 14.48 5.93 11.90
C ALA A 9 13.58 5.83 10.65
N ASP A 10 14.16 6.02 9.46
CA ASP A 10 13.43 5.91 8.20
C ASP A 10 12.93 4.47 7.98
N ALA A 11 13.76 3.48 8.36
CA ALA A 11 13.39 2.07 8.35
C ALA A 11 12.18 1.76 9.22
N THR A 12 12.16 2.35 10.41
CA THR A 12 11.08 2.13 11.37
C THR A 12 9.78 2.75 10.90
N CYS A 13 9.83 3.93 10.26
CA CYS A 13 8.65 4.55 9.65
C CYS A 13 8.08 3.70 8.51
N ASP A 14 8.93 3.19 7.62
CA ASP A 14 8.53 2.32 6.51
C ASP A 14 7.91 1.01 7.03
N LEU A 15 8.52 0.39 8.04
CA LEU A 15 8.01 -0.83 8.67
C LEU A 15 6.67 -0.59 9.37
N LEU A 16 6.51 0.53 10.08
CA LEU A 16 5.24 0.90 10.72
C LEU A 16 4.15 1.13 9.67
N LEU A 17 4.46 1.82 8.57
CA LEU A 17 3.55 2.01 7.45
C LEU A 17 3.09 0.67 6.87
N VAL A 18 4.03 -0.26 6.67
CA VAL A 18 3.75 -1.62 6.19
C VAL A 18 2.83 -2.38 7.16
N VAL A 19 3.21 -2.48 8.44
CA VAL A 19 2.47 -3.27 9.43
C VAL A 19 1.06 -2.72 9.64
N LEU A 20 0.92 -1.40 9.70
CA LEU A 20 -0.38 -0.78 9.90
C LEU A 20 -1.29 -0.91 8.67
N SER A 21 -0.73 -0.76 7.45
CA SER A 21 -1.47 -0.99 6.21
C SER A 21 -1.89 -2.46 6.07
N ASP A 22 -1.02 -3.40 6.46
CA ASP A 22 -1.33 -4.82 6.47
C ASP A 22 -2.42 -5.16 7.49
N THR A 23 -2.34 -4.62 8.71
CA THR A 23 -3.36 -4.80 9.74
C THR A 23 -4.74 -4.33 9.25
N LEU A 24 -4.77 -3.19 8.54
CA LEU A 24 -5.99 -2.66 7.93
C LEU A 24 -6.53 -3.58 6.83
N ALA A 25 -5.65 -4.11 5.97
CA ALA A 25 -6.00 -5.08 4.94
C ALA A 25 -6.54 -6.39 5.55
N GLN A 26 -5.92 -6.89 6.63
CA GLN A 26 -6.37 -8.09 7.35
C GLN A 26 -7.77 -7.90 7.96
N ASN A 27 -8.04 -6.74 8.55
CA ASN A 27 -9.37 -6.41 9.08
C ASN A 27 -10.44 -6.44 7.98
N LEU A 28 -10.14 -5.86 6.82
CA LEU A 28 -11.04 -5.87 5.67
C LEU A 28 -11.23 -7.29 5.12
N ARG A 29 -10.15 -8.07 5.01
CA ARG A 29 -10.21 -9.49 4.59
C ARG A 29 -11.06 -10.33 5.53
N ALA A 30 -10.89 -10.17 6.84
CA ALA A 30 -11.69 -10.88 7.85
C ALA A 30 -13.18 -10.51 7.77
N PHE A 31 -13.48 -9.23 7.52
CA PHE A 31 -14.85 -8.79 7.28
C PHE A 31 -15.46 -9.41 6.00
N VAL A 32 -14.71 -9.41 4.89
CA VAL A 32 -15.13 -10.03 3.62
C VAL A 32 -15.37 -11.53 3.77
N ALA A 33 -14.51 -12.24 4.53
CA ALA A 33 -14.67 -13.66 4.80
C ALA A 33 -15.98 -13.95 5.56
N ARG A 34 -16.25 -13.20 6.64
CA ARG A 34 -17.51 -13.30 7.40
C ARG A 34 -18.73 -13.00 6.54
N LEU A 35 -18.62 -12.03 5.64
CA LEU A 35 -19.68 -11.69 4.72
C LEU A 35 -19.96 -12.82 3.72
N ARG A 36 -18.92 -13.46 3.20
CA ARG A 36 -19.05 -14.61 2.29
C ARG A 36 -19.79 -15.78 2.97
N GLU A 37 -19.39 -16.14 4.20
CA GLU A 37 -20.07 -17.18 4.97
C GLU A 37 -21.56 -16.85 5.20
N ALA A 38 -21.86 -15.58 5.49
CA ALA A 38 -23.24 -15.13 5.67
C ALA A 38 -24.08 -15.16 4.38
N VAL A 39 -23.45 -14.92 3.23
CA VAL A 39 -24.10 -15.09 1.92
C VAL A 39 -24.44 -16.55 1.66
N GLU A 40 -23.51 -17.46 1.93
CA GLU A 40 -23.71 -18.90 1.76
C GLU A 40 -24.83 -19.45 2.66
N GLN A 41 -24.93 -18.92 3.89
CA GLN A 41 -25.95 -19.32 4.86
C GLN A 41 -27.31 -18.62 4.69
N LYS A 42 -27.49 -17.76 3.67
CA LYS A 42 -28.70 -16.94 3.47
C LYS A 42 -29.07 -16.14 4.72
N ALA A 43 -28.11 -15.36 5.24
CA ALA A 43 -28.26 -14.61 6.47
C ALA A 43 -29.49 -13.68 6.51
N ALA A 44 -30.05 -13.56 7.71
CA ALA A 44 -31.24 -12.74 7.97
C ALA A 44 -31.03 -11.25 7.63
N PRO A 45 -32.10 -10.50 7.30
CA PRO A 45 -32.01 -9.06 6.98
C PRO A 45 -31.37 -8.22 8.08
N ALA A 46 -31.51 -8.60 9.36
CA ALA A 46 -30.87 -7.91 10.49
C ALA A 46 -29.32 -8.00 10.45
N PHE A 47 -28.77 -9.10 9.93
CA PHE A 47 -27.31 -9.24 9.76
C PHE A 47 -26.76 -8.23 8.75
N TRP A 48 -27.49 -7.98 7.67
CA TRP A 48 -27.07 -7.04 6.63
C TRP A 48 -27.03 -5.59 7.11
N GLU A 49 -27.90 -5.23 8.06
CA GLU A 49 -27.88 -3.91 8.69
C GLU A 49 -26.68 -3.74 9.63
N ASP A 50 -26.36 -4.76 10.41
CA ASP A 50 -25.17 -4.78 11.28
C ASP A 50 -23.86 -4.82 10.48
N ALA A 51 -23.83 -5.58 9.39
CA ALA A 51 -22.71 -5.62 8.45
C ALA A 51 -22.48 -4.24 7.79
N ARG A 52 -23.55 -3.52 7.44
CA ARG A 52 -23.45 -2.15 6.90
C ARG A 52 -22.87 -1.17 7.93
N LEU A 53 -23.31 -1.23 9.19
CA LEU A 53 -22.76 -0.39 10.26
C LEU A 53 -21.28 -0.69 10.52
N THR A 54 -20.92 -1.98 10.51
CA THR A 54 -19.53 -2.43 10.66
C THR A 54 -18.66 -1.96 9.49
N TYR A 55 -19.18 -2.03 8.26
CA TYR A 55 -18.50 -1.50 7.08
C TYR A 55 -18.31 0.01 7.14
N GLY A 56 -19.33 0.78 7.55
CA GLY A 56 -19.20 2.23 7.71
C GLY A 56 -18.06 2.61 8.66
N LYS A 57 -17.99 1.95 9.83
CA LYS A 57 -16.87 2.12 10.77
C LYS A 57 -15.51 1.77 10.16
N LEU A 58 -15.46 0.74 9.32
CA LEU A 58 -14.23 0.31 8.65
C LEU A 58 -13.79 1.32 7.59
N VAL A 59 -14.72 1.88 6.82
CA VAL A 59 -14.44 2.97 5.86
C VAL A 59 -13.96 4.22 6.58
N ASP A 60 -14.62 4.63 7.66
CA ASP A 60 -14.20 5.76 8.49
C ASP A 60 -12.77 5.53 9.04
N LEU A 61 -12.48 4.32 9.51
CA LEU A 61 -11.15 3.97 9.99
C LEU A 61 -10.10 4.05 8.87
N ILE A 62 -10.41 3.56 7.67
CA ILE A 62 -9.52 3.65 6.51
C ILE A 62 -9.30 5.12 6.13
N ALA A 63 -10.34 5.96 6.15
CA ALA A 63 -10.22 7.39 5.85
C ALA A 63 -9.38 8.14 6.88
N ILE A 64 -9.56 7.86 8.18
CA ILE A 64 -8.72 8.42 9.25
C ILE A 64 -7.27 7.97 9.08
N PHE A 65 -7.07 6.69 8.76
CA PHE A 65 -5.74 6.13 8.52
C PHE A 65 -5.06 6.81 7.33
N ASP A 66 -5.76 6.96 6.21
CA ASP A 66 -5.24 7.63 5.01
C ASP A 66 -4.87 9.09 5.29
N ALA A 67 -5.74 9.82 5.99
CA ALA A 67 -5.49 11.22 6.36
C ALA A 67 -4.27 11.38 7.30
N LYS A 68 -4.05 10.43 8.22
CA LYS A 68 -2.94 10.48 9.17
C LYS A 68 -1.63 9.96 8.59
N MET A 69 -1.68 8.91 7.77
CA MET A 69 -0.50 8.23 7.24
C MET A 69 -0.06 8.77 5.89
N GLY A 70 -0.94 9.44 5.14
CA GLY A 70 -0.63 10.06 3.85
C GLY A 70 0.64 10.92 3.85
N PRO A 71 0.84 11.85 4.82
CA PRO A 71 2.08 12.62 4.92
C PRO A 71 3.33 11.76 5.13
N PHE A 72 3.21 10.69 5.91
CA PHE A 72 4.32 9.75 6.16
C PHE A 72 4.65 8.93 4.90
N VAL A 73 3.64 8.56 4.11
CA VAL A 73 3.84 7.90 2.80
C VAL A 73 4.60 8.83 1.85
N ILE A 74 4.22 10.11 1.76
CA ILE A 74 4.92 11.09 0.92
C ILE A 74 6.36 11.25 1.39
N LEU A 75 6.57 11.42 2.69
CA LEU A 75 7.90 11.60 3.27
C LEU A 75 8.80 10.39 3.00
N SER A 76 8.28 9.17 3.19
CA SER A 76 8.96 7.92 2.85
C SER A 76 9.32 7.86 1.37
N PHE A 77 8.39 8.20 0.47
CA PHE A 77 8.67 8.22 -0.98
C PHE A 77 9.74 9.24 -1.36
N PHE A 78 9.66 10.45 -0.81
CA PHE A 78 10.64 11.51 -1.06
C PHE A 78 12.03 11.10 -0.58
N GLN A 79 12.10 10.52 0.62
CA GLN A 79 13.36 10.08 1.23
C GLN A 79 13.99 8.91 0.47
N ASN A 80 13.18 7.90 0.10
CA ASN A 80 13.62 6.79 -0.74
C ASN A 80 14.08 7.27 -2.14
N GLY A 81 13.39 8.25 -2.72
CA GLY A 81 13.81 8.90 -3.98
C GLY A 81 15.12 9.67 -3.85
N ALA A 82 15.32 10.40 -2.74
CA ALA A 82 16.57 11.10 -2.47
C ALA A 82 17.75 10.14 -2.28
N TYR A 83 17.55 9.00 -1.60
CA TYR A 83 18.54 7.93 -1.51
C TYR A 83 18.88 7.37 -2.90
N PHE A 84 17.87 7.14 -3.74
CA PHE A 84 18.09 6.69 -5.11
C PHE A 84 18.96 7.67 -5.90
N CYS A 85 18.60 8.95 -5.92
CA CYS A 85 19.38 9.98 -6.62
C CYS A 85 20.82 10.06 -6.10
N ASN A 86 21.01 10.04 -4.78
CA ASN A 86 22.32 10.10 -4.17
C ASN A 86 23.19 8.88 -4.53
N THR A 87 22.61 7.69 -4.56
CA THR A 87 23.30 6.48 -5.00
C THR A 87 23.61 6.52 -6.49
N LEU A 88 22.71 7.05 -7.33
CA LEU A 88 22.95 7.23 -8.76
C LEU A 88 24.11 8.20 -9.03
N THR A 89 24.16 9.35 -8.35
CA THR A 89 25.27 10.32 -8.48
C THR A 89 26.61 9.73 -8.02
N TYR A 90 26.58 8.88 -6.98
CA TYR A 90 27.77 8.17 -6.51
C TYR A 90 28.27 7.19 -7.57
N ILE A 91 27.39 6.37 -8.14
CA ILE A 91 27.80 5.35 -9.10
C ILE A 91 28.23 5.94 -10.45
N LEU A 92 27.59 7.03 -10.89
CA LEU A 92 27.97 7.74 -12.13
C LEU A 92 29.28 8.53 -12.01
N GLY A 93 29.98 8.47 -10.87
CA GLY A 93 31.30 9.10 -10.70
C GLY A 93 31.27 10.63 -10.61
N PHE A 94 30.09 11.24 -10.50
CA PHE A 94 29.93 12.69 -10.34
C PHE A 94 30.30 13.20 -8.93
N ARG A 95 30.66 12.30 -8.01
CA ARG A 95 31.09 12.64 -6.64
C ARG A 95 32.61 12.50 -6.46
N PRO A 96 33.27 13.48 -5.81
CA PRO A 96 34.69 13.36 -5.49
C PRO A 96 34.94 12.19 -4.52
N THR A 97 35.98 11.42 -4.81
CA THR A 97 36.42 10.19 -4.10
C THR A 97 36.72 10.38 -2.61
N ASN A 98 36.82 11.62 -2.17
CA ASN A 98 37.16 12.00 -0.79
C ASN A 98 35.91 12.18 0.10
N SER A 99 34.70 12.05 -0.47
CA SER A 99 33.48 12.04 0.33
C SER A 99 33.27 10.63 0.89
N SER A 100 33.11 10.52 2.21
CA SER A 100 32.65 9.30 2.89
C SER A 100 31.21 9.00 2.50
N GLY A 101 31.03 8.57 1.25
CA GLY A 101 29.74 8.18 0.69
C GLY A 101 29.35 6.85 1.27
N ASN A 102 28.29 6.84 2.11
CA ASN A 102 27.60 5.59 2.43
C ASN A 102 27.19 4.91 1.13
N SER A 103 27.76 3.74 0.86
CA SER A 103 27.36 2.81 -0.19
C SER A 103 26.05 2.12 0.23
N THR A 104 24.96 2.88 0.33
CA THR A 104 23.64 2.30 0.48
C THR A 104 23.31 1.48 -0.77
N ASN A 105 23.20 0.15 -0.61
CA ASN A 105 22.85 -0.78 -1.68
C ASN A 105 21.52 -0.37 -2.35
N LEU A 106 21.53 -0.21 -3.69
CA LEU A 106 20.33 0.07 -4.49
C LEU A 106 19.23 -0.96 -4.24
N ILE A 107 19.61 -2.23 -4.16
CA ILE A 107 18.70 -3.35 -3.87
C ILE A 107 17.97 -3.13 -2.53
N PHE A 108 18.66 -2.63 -1.50
CA PHE A 108 18.06 -2.43 -0.19
C PHE A 108 16.96 -1.34 -0.22
N VAL A 109 17.21 -0.25 -0.95
CA VAL A 109 16.21 0.82 -1.15
C VAL A 109 15.04 0.32 -2.01
N ALA A 110 15.34 -0.47 -3.05
CA ALA A 110 14.33 -1.08 -3.92
C ALA A 110 13.38 -2.01 -3.14
N VAL A 111 13.93 -2.87 -2.29
CA VAL A 111 13.16 -3.81 -1.46
C VAL A 111 12.22 -3.06 -0.50
N ARG A 112 12.68 -1.96 0.12
CA ARG A 112 11.82 -1.14 1.00
C ARG A 112 10.66 -0.48 0.25
N LEU A 113 10.95 0.15 -0.88
CA LEU A 113 9.94 0.74 -1.75
C LEU A 113 8.92 -0.31 -2.22
N PHE A 114 9.38 -1.53 -2.52
CA PHE A 114 8.52 -2.64 -2.92
C PHE A 114 7.61 -3.14 -1.80
N PHE A 115 8.11 -3.28 -0.57
CA PHE A 115 7.28 -3.71 0.56
C PHE A 115 6.22 -2.67 0.93
N VAL A 116 6.61 -1.41 1.16
CA VAL A 116 5.68 -0.31 1.52
C VAL A 116 4.49 -0.28 0.57
N SER A 117 4.78 -0.43 -0.71
CA SER A 117 3.82 -0.24 -1.76
C SER A 117 2.96 -1.48 -2.07
N LEU A 118 3.51 -2.70 -1.94
CA LEU A 118 2.71 -3.93 -1.95
C LEU A 118 1.63 -3.89 -0.87
N PHE A 119 1.99 -3.49 0.35
CA PHE A 119 1.05 -3.46 1.46
C PHE A 119 -0.01 -2.36 1.31
N THR A 120 0.34 -1.20 0.76
CA THR A 120 -0.64 -0.16 0.40
C THR A 120 -1.65 -0.67 -0.64
N THR A 121 -1.20 -1.47 -1.63
CA THR A 121 -2.10 -2.01 -2.67
C THR A 121 -3.03 -3.11 -2.16
N ASN A 122 -2.65 -3.86 -1.13
CA ASN A 122 -3.45 -4.96 -0.61
C ASN A 122 -4.81 -4.48 -0.06
N VAL A 123 -4.84 -3.32 0.61
CA VAL A 123 -6.11 -2.73 1.11
C VAL A 123 -7.09 -2.50 -0.03
N HIS A 124 -6.62 -1.96 -1.16
CA HIS A 124 -7.45 -1.72 -2.34
C HIS A 124 -7.93 -3.03 -2.99
N GLN A 125 -7.08 -4.07 -3.03
CA GLN A 125 -7.46 -5.37 -3.56
C GLN A 125 -8.54 -6.06 -2.72
N GLU A 126 -8.44 -6.01 -1.39
CA GLU A 126 -9.46 -6.56 -0.49
C GLU A 126 -10.79 -5.81 -0.63
N TRP A 127 -10.76 -4.51 -0.89
CA TRP A 127 -11.96 -3.72 -1.17
C TRP A 127 -12.62 -4.10 -2.51
N LEU A 128 -11.85 -4.35 -3.55
CA LEU A 128 -12.37 -4.91 -4.81
C LEU A 128 -12.97 -6.31 -4.60
N GLY A 129 -12.36 -7.12 -3.73
CA GLY A 129 -12.90 -8.41 -3.30
C GLY A 129 -14.26 -8.28 -2.62
N LEU A 130 -14.44 -7.31 -1.73
CA LEU A 130 -15.73 -7.00 -1.10
C LEU A 130 -16.80 -6.68 -2.15
N LYS A 131 -16.48 -5.82 -3.14
CA LYS A 131 -17.40 -5.49 -4.25
C LYS A 131 -17.85 -6.72 -5.01
N LEU A 132 -16.92 -7.64 -5.29
CA LEU A 132 -17.22 -8.88 -6.01
C LEU A 132 -18.11 -9.82 -5.18
N VAL A 133 -17.88 -9.93 -3.87
CA VAL A 133 -18.75 -10.72 -2.97
C VAL A 133 -20.17 -10.12 -2.92
N LEU A 134 -20.29 -8.80 -2.83
CA LEU A 134 -21.56 -8.08 -2.83
C LEU A 134 -22.35 -8.23 -4.14
N SER A 135 -21.64 -8.27 -5.27
CA SER A 135 -22.24 -8.47 -6.59
C SER A 135 -22.74 -9.90 -6.82
N ASN A 136 -22.24 -10.88 -6.05
CA ASN A 136 -22.60 -12.29 -6.19
C ASN A 136 -23.69 -12.75 -5.21
N VAL A 137 -24.35 -11.82 -4.51
CA VAL A 137 -25.45 -12.16 -3.59
C VAL A 137 -26.64 -12.70 -4.39
N PRO A 138 -27.17 -13.90 -4.08
CA PRO A 138 -28.31 -14.47 -4.78
C PRO A 138 -29.55 -13.55 -4.73
N THR A 139 -30.28 -13.43 -5.84
CA THR A 139 -31.47 -12.59 -5.97
C THR A 139 -32.57 -12.95 -4.97
N GLU A 140 -32.62 -14.21 -4.52
CA GLU A 140 -33.55 -14.73 -3.51
C GLU A 140 -33.35 -14.15 -2.10
N SER A 141 -32.17 -13.61 -1.80
CA SER A 141 -31.84 -12.99 -0.49
C SER A 141 -31.68 -11.47 -0.59
N TYR A 142 -32.08 -10.89 -1.72
CA TYR A 142 -31.91 -9.48 -2.04
C TYR A 142 -32.95 -8.61 -1.30
N SER A 143 -32.66 -8.30 -0.04
CA SER A 143 -33.47 -7.37 0.77
C SER A 143 -33.10 -5.91 0.47
N ASN A 144 -33.99 -4.97 0.83
CA ASN A 144 -33.71 -3.52 0.69
C ASN A 144 -32.42 -3.10 1.42
N ALA A 145 -32.05 -3.80 2.51
CA ALA A 145 -30.81 -3.58 3.25
C ALA A 145 -29.56 -3.96 2.43
N VAL A 146 -29.61 -5.07 1.69
CA VAL A 146 -28.52 -5.51 0.78
C VAL A 146 -28.33 -4.50 -0.35
N LEU A 147 -29.44 -3.98 -0.90
CA LEU A 147 -29.43 -3.03 -2.01
C LEU A 147 -28.82 -1.67 -1.60
N ARG A 148 -29.17 -1.19 -0.40
CA ARG A 148 -28.54 0.01 0.19
C ARG A 148 -27.06 -0.20 0.47
N PHE A 149 -26.69 -1.37 1.00
CA PHE A 149 -25.31 -1.71 1.26
C PHE A 149 -24.49 -1.78 -0.03
N HIS A 150 -25.05 -2.40 -1.08
CA HIS A 150 -24.45 -2.45 -2.41
C HIS A 150 -24.23 -1.07 -3.01
N SER A 151 -25.24 -0.21 -2.95
CA SER A 151 -25.13 1.19 -3.41
C SER A 151 -24.03 1.96 -2.66
N GLN A 152 -23.91 1.76 -1.35
CA GLN A 152 -22.90 2.43 -0.54
C GLN A 152 -21.48 2.00 -0.94
N VAL A 153 -21.22 0.69 -1.01
CA VAL A 153 -19.92 0.14 -1.41
C VAL A 153 -19.55 0.52 -2.85
N CYS A 154 -20.52 0.62 -3.75
CA CYS A 154 -20.30 1.06 -5.13
C CYS A 154 -19.95 2.54 -5.24
N SER A 155 -20.55 3.40 -4.40
CA SER A 155 -20.37 4.85 -4.46
C SER A 155 -19.06 5.35 -3.84
N GLU A 156 -18.55 4.63 -2.85
CA GLU A 156 -17.28 4.97 -2.20
C GLU A 156 -16.12 4.37 -3.00
N ASN A 157 -14.93 4.96 -2.93
CA ASN A 157 -13.71 4.40 -3.51
C ASN A 157 -12.67 4.29 -2.39
N VAL A 158 -12.50 3.09 -1.86
CA VAL A 158 -11.60 2.85 -0.73
C VAL A 158 -10.25 2.44 -1.31
N ALA A 159 -9.35 3.41 -1.37
CA ALA A 159 -7.96 3.22 -1.72
C ALA A 159 -7.12 4.01 -0.73
N LEU A 160 -6.02 3.42 -0.25
CA LEU A 160 -5.00 4.21 0.42
C LEU A 160 -4.29 5.08 -0.62
N THR A 161 -4.25 6.38 -0.39
CA THR A 161 -3.61 7.37 -1.25
C THR A 161 -2.56 8.16 -0.48
N GLY A 162 -1.45 8.50 -1.12
CA GLY A 162 -0.53 9.48 -0.54
C GLY A 162 -1.12 10.89 -0.63
N LEU A 163 -2.15 11.20 0.17
CA LEU A 163 -2.92 12.47 0.14
C LEU A 163 -3.62 12.75 -1.22
N GLY A 164 -4.06 11.72 -1.93
CA GLY A 164 -4.72 11.88 -3.24
C GLY A 164 -3.79 12.33 -4.39
N VAL A 165 -2.50 12.55 -4.14
CA VAL A 165 -1.55 13.06 -5.15
C VAL A 165 -1.07 11.95 -6.08
N PHE A 166 -1.03 10.69 -5.60
CA PHE A 166 -0.64 9.52 -6.38
C PHE A 166 -1.26 8.24 -5.81
N SER A 167 -1.94 7.46 -6.66
CA SER A 167 -2.33 6.09 -6.36
C SER A 167 -1.13 5.17 -6.59
N LEU A 168 -0.62 4.59 -5.51
CA LEU A 168 0.44 3.59 -5.57
C LEU A 168 -0.12 2.31 -6.18
N THR A 169 0.09 2.11 -7.48
CA THR A 169 -0.32 0.90 -8.19
C THR A 169 0.85 -0.06 -8.34
N ARG A 170 0.57 -1.38 -8.37
CA ARG A 170 1.57 -2.43 -8.63
C ARG A 170 2.39 -2.16 -9.89
N GLN A 171 1.80 -1.51 -10.88
CA GLN A 171 2.44 -1.17 -12.15
C GLN A 171 3.49 -0.05 -12.00
N PHE A 172 3.19 1.01 -11.24
CA PHE A 172 4.17 2.07 -10.94
C PHE A 172 5.42 1.49 -10.25
N LEU A 173 5.21 0.53 -9.35
CA LEU A 173 6.28 -0.08 -8.56
C LEU A 173 7.14 -1.03 -9.39
N LEU A 174 6.50 -1.84 -10.23
CA LEU A 174 7.21 -2.69 -11.18
C LEU A 174 8.04 -1.86 -12.16
N SER A 175 7.56 -0.69 -12.59
CA SER A 175 8.34 0.23 -13.41
C SER A 175 9.55 0.79 -12.67
N VAL A 176 9.40 1.20 -11.40
CA VAL A 176 10.51 1.71 -10.58
C VAL A 176 11.55 0.61 -10.33
N VAL A 177 11.12 -0.58 -9.90
CA VAL A 177 12.02 -1.73 -9.67
C VAL A 177 12.72 -2.18 -10.96
N GLY A 178 11.99 -2.16 -12.09
CA GLY A 178 12.54 -2.46 -13.41
C GLY A 178 13.65 -1.48 -13.78
N PHE A 179 13.40 -0.18 -13.64
CA PHE A 179 14.40 0.86 -13.84
C PHE A 179 15.64 0.62 -12.97
N LEU A 180 15.46 0.40 -11.66
CA LEU A 180 16.55 0.14 -10.71
C LEU A 180 17.42 -1.06 -11.11
N THR A 181 16.78 -2.19 -11.42
CA THR A 181 17.46 -3.43 -11.84
C THR A 181 18.25 -3.21 -13.14
N THR A 182 17.67 -2.48 -14.09
CA THR A 182 18.34 -2.14 -15.35
C THR A 182 19.59 -1.29 -15.11
N PHE A 183 19.53 -0.27 -14.23
CA PHE A 183 20.70 0.53 -13.91
C PHE A 183 21.80 -0.27 -13.23
N GLU A 184 21.47 -1.09 -12.25
CA GLU A 184 22.46 -1.95 -11.60
C GLU A 184 23.16 -2.87 -12.61
N THR A 185 22.38 -3.48 -13.51
CA THR A 185 22.92 -4.35 -14.56
C THR A 185 23.86 -3.59 -15.50
N ILE A 186 23.45 -2.41 -15.98
CA ILE A 186 24.28 -1.55 -16.85
C ILE A 186 25.59 -1.18 -16.14
N LEU A 187 25.53 -0.83 -14.86
CA LEU A 187 26.69 -0.42 -14.08
C LEU A 187 27.67 -1.57 -13.82
N VAL A 188 27.15 -2.77 -13.55
CA VAL A 188 27.96 -4.00 -13.45
C VAL A 188 28.64 -4.32 -14.79
N GLN A 189 27.96 -4.08 -15.91
CA GLN A 189 28.54 -4.29 -17.24
C GLN A 189 29.59 -3.23 -17.59
N LEU A 190 29.38 -1.96 -17.24
CA LEU A 190 30.31 -0.87 -17.50
C LEU A 190 31.58 -0.97 -16.65
N GLY A 191 31.47 -1.45 -15.41
CA GLY A 191 32.61 -1.64 -14.51
C GLY A 191 33.46 -2.90 -14.78
N ARG A 192 33.10 -3.73 -15.77
CA ARG A 192 33.90 -4.88 -16.24
C ARG A 192 34.76 -4.57 -17.48
N HIS A 193 34.81 -3.32 -17.91
CA HIS A 193 35.71 -2.82 -18.96
C HIS A 193 36.69 -1.79 -18.39
#